data_AF-A0AAD7QUS8-F1
#
_entry.id   AF-A0AAD7QUS8-F1
#
_cell.length_a   1.000
_cell.length_b   1.000
_cell.length_c   1.000
_cell.angle_alpha   90.00
_cell.angle_beta   90.00
_cell.angle_gamma   90.00
#
_symmetry.space_group_name_H-M   'P 1'
#
loop_
_entity.id
_entity.type
_entity.pdbx_description
1 polymer ?
#
loop_
_entity_poly.entity_id
_entity_poly.type
_entity_poly.pdbx_seq_one_letter_code
_entity_poly.pdbx_strand_id
1 'polypeptide(L)'
;MSSQNVQTNKLRYLKMKKPYRAQATNQCTLFMAELFNCWAGSGLNAVDCQALEKKMKDCFDNRKFQPLIRTPFNYHAARLFPKLSNRPHD
;
A
#
# COMPACT_ATOMS: atom_id res chain seq x y z
N MET A 1 10.41 -9.46 -16.42
CA MET A 1 10.93 -8.15 -15.97
C MET A 1 12.38 -8.33 -15.58
N SER A 2 13.30 -7.86 -16.43
CA SER A 2 14.73 -8.09 -16.24
C SER A 2 15.24 -7.29 -15.03
N SER A 3 15.77 -8.00 -14.03
CA SER A 3 16.35 -7.39 -12.83
C SER A 3 17.76 -6.91 -13.18
N GLN A 4 17.86 -5.72 -13.77
CA GLN A 4 19.15 -5.08 -14.00
C GLN A 4 19.70 -4.61 -12.65
N ASN A 5 20.84 -5.16 -12.26
CA ASN A 5 21.52 -4.81 -11.03
C ASN A 5 22.22 -3.46 -11.23
N VAL A 6 21.49 -2.37 -10.93
CA VAL A 6 22.04 -1.01 -11.02
C VAL A 6 22.95 -0.78 -9.82
N GLN A 7 24.25 -0.63 -10.08
CA GLN A 7 25.24 -0.35 -9.05
C GLN A 7 24.95 1.05 -8.47
N THR A 8 24.48 1.08 -7.22
CA THR A 8 24.08 2.34 -6.58
C THR A 8 25.29 3.20 -6.26
N ASN A 9 25.21 4.51 -6.53
CA ASN A 9 26.19 5.51 -6.09
C ASN A 9 26.51 5.36 -4.59
N LYS A 10 27.70 5.77 -4.15
CA LYS A 10 28.18 5.61 -2.76
C LYS A 10 27.22 6.28 -1.76
N LEU A 11 26.41 5.47 -1.08
CA LEU A 11 25.47 5.91 -0.05
C LEU A 11 26.16 6.05 1.32
N ARG A 12 25.79 7.08 2.10
CA ARG A 12 26.23 7.22 3.50
C ARG A 12 25.55 6.20 4.41
N TYR A 13 24.26 5.96 4.21
CA TYR A 13 23.43 5.00 4.93
C TYR A 13 22.30 4.47 4.02
N LEU A 14 21.88 3.22 4.23
CA LEU A 14 20.73 2.63 3.55
C LEU A 14 19.51 2.65 4.48
N LYS A 15 18.48 3.41 4.09
CA LYS A 15 17.20 3.45 4.82
C LYS A 15 16.02 3.56 3.88
N MET A 16 14.92 2.91 4.23
CA MET A 16 13.62 3.11 3.60
C MET A 16 12.92 4.31 4.24
N LYS A 17 12.48 5.26 3.41
CA LYS A 17 11.82 6.50 3.86
C LYS A 17 10.46 6.24 4.55
N LYS A 18 9.71 5.24 4.08
CA LYS A 18 8.40 4.85 4.62
C LYS A 18 8.42 3.38 5.03
N PRO A 19 8.91 3.04 6.24
CA PRO A 19 9.03 1.65 6.69
C PRO A 19 7.72 1.14 7.26
N TYR A 20 6.66 1.17 6.45
CA TYR A 20 5.35 0.69 6.83
C TYR A 20 4.98 -0.51 5.97
N ARG A 21 4.28 -1.49 6.54
CA ARG A 21 3.74 -2.61 5.77
C ARG A 21 2.73 -2.03 4.77
N ALA A 22 2.73 -2.57 3.55
CA ALA A 22 1.69 -2.25 2.58
C ALA A 22 0.33 -2.55 3.20
N GLN A 23 -0.52 -1.54 3.29
CA GLN A 23 -1.85 -1.71 3.84
C GLN A 23 -2.72 -2.40 2.80
N ALA A 24 -3.55 -3.36 3.24
CA ALA A 24 -4.60 -3.89 2.40
C ALA A 24 -5.52 -2.73 1.96
N THR A 25 -6.05 -2.81 0.75
CA THR A 25 -7.02 -1.82 0.24
C THR A 25 -8.22 -1.74 1.19
N ASN A 26 -8.69 -0.53 1.47
CA ASN A 26 -9.82 -0.35 2.37
C ASN A 26 -11.05 -1.02 1.77
N GLN A 27 -11.74 -1.87 2.54
CA GLN A 27 -12.91 -2.60 2.05
C GLN A 27 -14.02 -1.65 1.53
N CYS A 28 -14.23 -0.49 2.18
CA CYS A 28 -15.22 0.49 1.72
C CYS A 28 -14.85 1.11 0.37
N THR A 29 -13.56 1.25 0.06
CA THR A 29 -13.13 1.74 -1.26
C THR A 29 -13.37 0.72 -2.37
N LEU A 30 -13.40 -0.57 -2.03
CA LEU A 30 -13.79 -1.62 -2.98
C LEU A 30 -15.28 -1.55 -3.28
N PHE A 31 -16.13 -1.45 -2.25
CA PHE A 31 -17.58 -1.28 -2.45
C PHE A 31 -17.93 -0.01 -3.23
N MET A 32 -17.20 1.09 -3.02
CA MET A 32 -17.36 2.30 -3.85
C MET A 32 -17.03 2.03 -5.33
N ALA A 33 -15.91 1.37 -5.61
CA ALA A 33 -15.52 1.05 -6.98
C ALA A 33 -16.56 0.14 -7.66
N GLU A 34 -17.07 -0.87 -6.93
CA GLU A 34 -18.14 -1.75 -7.41
C GLU A 34 -19.44 -0.97 -7.70
N LEU A 35 -19.82 -0.04 -6.82
CA LEU A 35 -21.00 0.82 -7.03
C LEU A 35 -20.86 1.69 -8.28
N PHE A 36 -19.68 2.30 -8.49
CA PHE A 36 -19.43 3.10 -9.70
C PHE A 36 -19.47 2.25 -10.97
N ASN A 37 -18.95 1.02 -10.94
CA ASN A 37 -19.06 0.11 -12.07
C ASN A 37 -20.54 -0.25 -12.35
N CYS A 38 -21.35 -0.42 -11.30
CA CYS A 38 -22.79 -0.64 -11.44
C CYS A 38 -23.49 0.55 -12.09
N TRP A 39 -23.22 1.78 -11.64
CA TRP A 39 -23.78 2.99 -12.25
C TRP A 39 -23.30 3.23 -13.68
N ALA A 40 -22.07 2.85 -14.01
CA ALA A 40 -21.55 2.95 -15.37
C ALA A 40 -22.29 2.02 -16.34
N GLY A 41 -22.76 0.85 -15.88
CA GLY A 41 -23.49 -0.12 -16.70
C GLY A 41 -25.01 0.09 -16.74
N SER A 42 -25.63 0.36 -15.58
CA SER A 42 -27.10 0.39 -15.43
C SER A 42 -27.69 1.80 -15.30
N GLY A 43 -26.84 2.83 -15.24
CA GLY A 43 -27.25 4.21 -15.00
C GLY A 43 -27.31 4.59 -13.52
N LEU A 44 -27.41 5.89 -13.28
CA LEU A 44 -27.43 6.45 -11.93
C LEU A 44 -28.72 6.02 -11.20
N ASN A 45 -28.59 5.62 -9.93
CA ASN A 45 -29.70 5.21 -9.06
C ASN A 45 -30.54 4.02 -9.56
N ALA A 46 -29.96 3.15 -10.42
CA ALA A 46 -30.61 1.90 -10.81
C ALA A 46 -30.92 1.01 -9.58
N VAL A 47 -32.09 0.36 -9.60
CA VAL A 47 -32.56 -0.50 -8.50
C VAL A 47 -31.58 -1.65 -8.22
N ASP A 48 -30.94 -2.17 -9.27
CA ASP A 48 -29.93 -3.23 -9.17
C ASP A 48 -28.70 -2.83 -8.34
N CYS A 49 -28.40 -1.52 -8.26
CA CYS A 49 -27.26 -0.99 -7.53
C CYS A 49 -27.56 -0.64 -6.06
N GLN A 50 -28.83 -0.68 -5.63
CA GLN A 50 -29.23 -0.28 -4.26
C GLN A 50 -28.58 -1.15 -3.17
N ALA A 51 -28.37 -2.43 -3.45
CA ALA A 51 -27.70 -3.33 -2.52
C ALA A 51 -26.23 -2.94 -2.28
N LEU A 52 -25.53 -2.50 -3.33
CA LEU A 52 -24.15 -2.00 -3.24
C LEU A 52 -24.10 -0.65 -2.51
N GLU A 53 -25.08 0.21 -2.75
CA GLU A 53 -25.18 1.51 -2.08
C GLU A 53 -25.36 1.34 -0.56
N LYS A 54 -26.19 0.40 -0.13
CA LYS A 54 -26.37 0.08 1.29
C LYS A 54 -25.07 -0.46 1.91
N LYS A 55 -24.40 -1.42 1.25
CA LYS A 55 -23.13 -1.97 1.74
C LYS A 55 -22.04 -0.90 1.85
N MET A 56 -21.99 0.03 0.90
CA MET A 56 -21.08 1.16 0.94
C MET A 56 -21.33 2.04 2.16
N LYS A 57 -22.59 2.47 2.38
CA LYS A 57 -23.00 3.29 3.53
C LYS A 57 -22.67 2.61 4.86
N ASP A 58 -23.07 1.36 5.02
CA ASP A 58 -22.79 0.57 6.22
C ASP A 58 -21.28 0.45 6.49
N CYS A 59 -20.45 0.34 5.45
CA CYS A 59 -19.01 0.29 5.60
C CYS A 59 -18.41 1.62 6.06
N PHE A 60 -18.91 2.75 5.54
CA PHE A 60 -18.44 4.08 5.94
C PHE A 60 -18.80 4.42 7.37
N ASP A 61 -20.03 4.10 7.78
CA ASP A 61 -20.51 4.35 9.15
C ASP A 61 -19.71 3.56 10.19
N ASN A 62 -19.30 2.33 9.84
CA ASN A 62 -18.54 1.45 10.72
C ASN A 62 -17.02 1.51 10.50
N ARG A 63 -16.52 2.47 9.71
CA ARG A 63 -15.10 2.50 9.33
C ARG A 63 -14.21 2.72 10.56
N LYS A 64 -13.38 1.72 10.87
CA LYS A 64 -12.33 1.83 11.90
C LYS A 64 -10.99 2.20 11.27
N PHE A 65 -10.29 3.15 11.88
CA PHE A 65 -8.92 3.48 11.50
C PHE A 65 -7.99 2.31 11.82
N GLN A 66 -7.27 1.83 10.80
CA GLN A 66 -6.23 0.82 10.97
C GLN A 66 -4.87 1.51 11.08
N PRO A 67 -4.15 1.40 12.21
CA PRO A 67 -2.86 2.05 12.36
C PRO A 67 -1.83 1.49 11.38
N LEU A 68 -0.95 2.35 10.88
CA LEU A 68 0.16 1.91 10.04
C LEU A 68 1.14 1.08 10.86
N ILE A 69 1.33 -0.18 10.48
CA ILE A 69 2.27 -1.08 11.13
C ILE A 69 3.68 -0.79 10.61
N ARG A 70 4.57 -0.35 11.49
CA ARG A 70 5.99 -0.14 11.18
C ARG A 70 6.70 -1.48 11.00
N THR A 71 7.59 -1.56 10.02
CA THR A 71 8.42 -2.74 9.76
C THR A 71 9.84 -2.54 10.30
N PRO A 72 10.51 -3.60 10.78
CA PRO A 72 11.90 -3.52 11.27
C PRO A 72 12.94 -3.42 10.13
N PHE A 73 12.54 -3.03 8.91
CA PHE A 73 13.42 -3.02 7.75
C PHE A 73 14.68 -2.17 7.96
N ASN A 74 14.53 -0.96 8.51
CA ASN A 74 15.66 -0.05 8.70
C ASN A 74 16.69 -0.57 9.72
N TYR A 75 16.27 -1.41 10.68
CA TYR A 75 17.17 -2.06 11.62
C TYR A 75 18.10 -3.06 10.91
N HIS A 76 17.51 -3.93 10.08
CA HIS A 76 18.29 -4.90 9.31
C HIS A 76 19.11 -4.24 8.21
N ALA A 77 18.57 -3.22 7.54
CA ALA A 77 19.30 -2.45 6.53
C ALA A 77 20.57 -1.83 7.14
N ALA A 78 20.48 -1.18 8.30
CA ALA A 78 21.64 -0.59 8.97
C ALA A 78 22.69 -1.64 9.36
N ARG A 79 22.25 -2.81 9.89
CA ARG A 79 23.14 -3.91 10.29
C ARG A 79 23.87 -4.55 9.11
N LEU A 80 23.19 -4.72 7.97
CA LEU A 80 23.74 -5.40 6.79
C LEU A 80 24.48 -4.45 5.84
N PHE A 81 24.24 -3.15 5.94
CA PHE A 81 24.79 -2.16 5.03
C PHE A 81 26.33 -2.18 4.92
N PRO A 82 27.13 -2.36 5.99
CA PRO A 82 28.58 -2.50 5.86
C PRO A 82 29.03 -3.74 5.07
N LYS A 83 28.21 -4.80 5.04
CA LYS A 83 28.52 -6.04 4.30
C LYS A 83 28.08 -5.96 2.83
N LEU A 84 27.05 -5.16 2.55
CA LEU A 84 26.48 -4.98 1.21
C LEU A 84 27.17 -3.85 0.44
N SER A 85 27.56 -2.79 1.14
CA SER A 85 28.37 -1.74 0.57
C SER A 85 29.79 -2.30 0.52
N ASN A 86 30.28 -2.58 -0.69
CA ASN A 86 31.70 -2.87 -0.96
C ASN A 86 32.54 -1.61 -0.67
N ARG A 87 32.53 -1.15 0.58
CA ARG A 87 33.39 -0.07 1.03
C ARG A 87 34.80 -0.66 1.04
N PRO A 88 35.77 -0.03 0.35
CA PRO A 88 37.15 -0.40 0.56
C PRO A 88 37.46 -0.28 2.05
N HIS A 89 38.22 -1.25 2.57
CA HIS A 89 38.80 -1.14 3.90
C HIS A 89 39.66 0.13 3.94
N ASP A 90 39.59 0.89 5.02
CA ASP A 90 40.46 2.06 5.23
C ASP A 90 41.94 1.65 5.20
#